data_AF-A0A7S2F8K0-F1
#
_entry.id   AF-A0A7S2F8K0-F1
#
_cell.length_a   1.000
_cell.length_b   1.000
_cell.length_c   1.000
_cell.angle_alpha   90.00
_cell.angle_beta   90.00
_cell.angle_gamma   90.00
#
_symmetry.space_group_name_H-M   'P 1'
#
loop_
_entity.id
_entity.type
_entity.pdbx_description
1 polymer ?
#
loop_
_entity_poly.entity_id
_entity_poly.type
_entity_poly.pdbx_seq_one_letter_code
_entity_poly.pdbx_strand_id
1 'polypeptide(L)'
;GRKLQSQDAQTSDIASSQAAPLLMLSGACAANNVLNIGFQVFGNTASGAPFYKGGSYWIYYDPDCDGTGSPKRWVIKNSMPSTTAANDLDGDGVCSYFARFDSEVSSSAPTGTNTWRMFCGGSWQDVAITLAA
;
A
#
# COMPACT_ATOMS: atom_id res chain seq x y z
N GLY A 1 19.03 4.68 -62.38
CA GLY A 1 18.92 6.02 -61.79
C GLY A 1 18.44 5.90 -60.36
N ARG A 2 19.12 6.53 -59.40
CA ARG A 2 18.68 6.67 -58.01
C ARG A 2 17.50 7.66 -57.92
N LYS A 3 16.52 7.36 -57.07
CA LYS A 3 15.89 8.37 -56.20
C LYS A 3 15.41 7.71 -54.91
N LEU A 4 15.97 8.22 -53.80
CA LEU A 4 15.49 8.09 -52.41
C LEU A 4 14.43 9.17 -52.16
N GLN A 5 13.46 8.87 -51.31
CA GLN A 5 12.58 9.76 -50.51
C GLN A 5 11.62 8.84 -49.74
N SER A 6 11.19 9.01 -48.48
CA SER A 6 11.61 9.71 -47.26
C SER A 6 10.59 9.25 -46.19
N GLN A 7 10.99 9.17 -44.93
CA GLN A 7 10.16 8.75 -43.78
C GLN A 7 9.03 9.75 -43.50
N ASP A 8 7.92 9.29 -42.91
CA ASP A 8 7.25 9.94 -41.77
C ASP A 8 6.15 9.04 -41.17
N ALA A 9 5.92 9.22 -39.87
CA ALA A 9 5.35 8.26 -38.94
C ALA A 9 3.93 8.61 -38.45
N GLN A 10 3.32 7.59 -37.81
CA GLN A 10 2.56 7.67 -36.56
C GLN A 10 1.01 7.74 -36.59
N THR A 11 0.47 7.16 -35.51
CA THR A 11 -0.90 7.12 -34.97
C THR A 11 -1.72 5.89 -35.41
N SER A 12 -2.14 4.99 -34.52
CA SER A 12 -2.55 5.20 -33.13
C SER A 12 -2.57 3.87 -32.36
N ASP A 13 -1.67 3.73 -31.38
CA ASP A 13 -1.77 2.73 -30.32
C ASP A 13 -2.96 3.10 -29.42
N ILE A 14 -3.99 2.27 -29.41
CA ILE A 14 -5.01 2.31 -28.35
C ILE A 14 -4.35 1.72 -27.11
N ALA A 15 -3.84 2.60 -26.25
CA ALA A 15 -3.43 2.24 -24.90
C ALA A 15 -4.66 1.66 -24.17
N SER A 16 -4.67 0.34 -24.00
CA SER A 16 -5.62 -0.36 -23.15
C SER A 16 -5.39 0.10 -21.71
N SER A 17 -6.34 0.86 -21.14
CA SER A 17 -6.27 1.24 -19.73
C SER A 17 -6.58 0.00 -18.88
N GLN A 18 -5.57 -0.79 -18.56
CA GLN A 18 -5.71 -1.80 -17.52
C GLN A 18 -6.03 -1.07 -16.21
N ALA A 19 -7.10 -1.45 -15.54
CA ALA A 19 -7.42 -0.89 -14.22
C ALA A 19 -6.20 -1.08 -13.30
N ALA A 20 -5.83 -0.03 -12.55
CA ALA A 20 -4.76 -0.15 -11.56
C ALA A 20 -5.09 -1.30 -10.60
N PRO A 21 -4.09 -2.11 -10.18
CA PRO A 21 -4.34 -3.21 -9.25
C PRO A 21 -5.07 -2.71 -7.99
N LEU A 22 -6.08 -3.45 -7.57
CA LEU A 22 -7.00 -3.09 -6.49
C LEU A 22 -6.91 -4.16 -5.39
N LEU A 23 -6.69 -3.75 -4.14
CA LEU A 23 -6.81 -4.60 -2.97
C LEU A 23 -8.14 -4.33 -2.27
N MET A 24 -9.02 -5.32 -2.24
CA MET A 24 -10.24 -5.26 -1.44
C MET A 24 -9.96 -5.75 -0.03
N LEU A 25 -10.08 -4.87 0.96
CA LEU A 25 -9.97 -5.23 2.36
C LEU A 25 -11.33 -5.70 2.89
N SER A 26 -11.33 -6.83 3.58
CA SER A 26 -12.48 -7.28 4.38
C SER A 26 -12.03 -7.90 5.70
N GLY A 27 -12.93 -7.96 6.69
CA GLY A 27 -12.68 -8.59 7.99
C GLY A 27 -12.24 -7.63 9.09
N ALA A 28 -12.16 -6.32 8.83
CA ALA A 28 -11.88 -5.34 9.88
C ALA A 28 -12.93 -5.41 10.99
N CYS A 29 -12.49 -5.24 12.25
CA CYS A 29 -13.41 -5.25 13.39
C CYS A 29 -14.39 -4.07 13.33
N ALA A 30 -15.51 -4.18 14.07
CA ALA A 30 -16.60 -3.21 14.01
C ALA A 30 -16.16 -1.75 14.23
N ALA A 31 -15.19 -1.50 15.13
CA ALA A 31 -14.63 -0.17 15.40
C ALA A 31 -13.91 0.45 14.19
N ASN A 32 -13.39 -0.37 13.27
CA ASN A 32 -12.73 0.06 12.03
C ASN A 32 -13.45 -0.46 10.78
N ASN A 33 -14.77 -0.66 10.85
CA ASN A 33 -15.53 -1.22 9.72
C ASN A 33 -15.40 -0.37 8.42
N VAL A 34 -15.08 0.91 8.55
CA VAL A 34 -14.79 1.83 7.43
C VAL A 34 -13.57 1.40 6.59
N LEU A 35 -12.67 0.57 7.13
CA LEU A 35 -11.53 0.04 6.39
C LEU A 35 -11.91 -1.07 5.41
N ASN A 36 -13.12 -1.63 5.47
CA ASN A 36 -13.60 -2.68 4.56
C ASN A 36 -13.95 -2.08 3.18
N ILE A 37 -12.95 -1.58 2.47
CA ILE A 37 -13.04 -0.86 1.20
C ILE A 37 -11.94 -1.32 0.22
N GLY A 38 -11.99 -0.80 -1.01
CA GLY A 38 -10.95 -1.00 -2.01
C GLY A 38 -9.79 -0.01 -1.87
N PHE A 39 -8.57 -0.51 -2.07
CA PHE A 39 -7.31 0.22 -2.05
C PHE A 39 -6.59 0.07 -3.39
N GLN A 40 -6.48 1.14 -4.15
CA GLN A 40 -5.76 1.13 -5.43
C GLN A 40 -4.27 1.35 -5.21
N VAL A 41 -3.42 0.68 -5.98
CA VAL A 41 -1.98 1.01 -6.01
C VAL A 41 -1.83 2.49 -6.37
N PHE A 42 -1.11 3.23 -5.52
CA PHE A 42 -0.88 4.66 -5.69
C PHE A 42 0.55 4.96 -6.15
N GLY A 43 1.54 4.18 -5.69
CA GLY A 43 2.93 4.34 -6.08
C GLY A 43 3.86 3.41 -5.30
N ASN A 44 5.14 3.76 -5.26
CA ASN A 44 6.17 3.03 -4.50
C ASN A 44 6.88 3.96 -3.51
N THR A 45 7.26 3.44 -2.36
CA THR A 45 8.09 4.13 -1.37
C THR A 45 9.57 4.11 -1.78
N ALA A 46 10.46 4.76 -1.02
CA ALA A 46 11.89 4.79 -1.32
C ALA A 46 12.55 3.40 -1.40
N SER A 47 12.00 2.41 -0.68
CA SER A 47 12.46 1.01 -0.72
C SER A 47 11.95 0.22 -1.93
N GLY A 48 11.10 0.83 -2.77
CA GLY A 48 10.42 0.17 -3.88
C GLY A 48 9.14 -0.57 -3.47
N ALA A 49 8.78 -0.61 -2.19
CA ALA A 49 7.53 -1.25 -1.75
C ALA A 49 6.30 -0.49 -2.30
N PRO A 50 5.28 -1.19 -2.84
CA PRO A 50 4.06 -0.51 -3.27
C PRO A 50 3.30 0.05 -2.07
N PHE A 51 2.62 1.16 -2.27
CA PHE A 51 1.63 1.66 -1.33
C PHE A 51 0.29 1.92 -2.03
N TYR A 52 -0.77 1.77 -1.25
CA TYR A 52 -2.14 1.72 -1.76
C TYR A 52 -2.99 2.79 -1.08
N LYS A 53 -3.96 3.34 -1.80
CA LYS A 53 -4.89 4.37 -1.31
C LYS A 53 -6.33 3.91 -1.41
N GLY A 54 -7.08 4.05 -0.32
CA GLY A 54 -8.52 3.81 -0.24
C GLY A 54 -9.19 4.87 0.63
N GLY A 55 -10.01 5.74 0.05
CA GLY A 55 -10.60 6.87 0.77
C GLY A 55 -9.52 7.77 1.40
N SER A 56 -9.54 7.89 2.74
CA SER A 56 -8.55 8.64 3.53
C SER A 56 -7.44 7.75 4.13
N TYR A 57 -7.41 6.46 3.75
CA TYR A 57 -6.53 5.45 4.34
C TYR A 57 -5.49 4.97 3.34
N TRP A 58 -4.38 4.51 3.90
CA TRP A 58 -3.22 4.03 3.18
C TRP A 58 -2.79 2.67 3.71
N ILE A 59 -2.37 1.80 2.80
CA ILE A 59 -1.66 0.56 3.13
C ILE A 59 -0.24 0.71 2.61
N TYR A 60 0.76 0.57 3.46
CA TYR A 60 2.17 0.64 3.07
C TYR A 60 3.06 -0.18 3.98
N TYR A 61 4.26 -0.49 3.48
CA TYR A 61 5.32 -1.13 4.24
C TYR A 61 6.21 -0.08 4.89
N ASP A 62 6.34 -0.15 6.21
CA ASP A 62 7.28 0.67 6.98
C ASP A 62 8.37 -0.23 7.60
N PRO A 63 9.64 -0.07 7.17
CA PRO A 63 10.75 -0.83 7.75
C PRO A 63 10.99 -0.52 9.23
N ASP A 64 10.62 0.67 9.69
CA ASP A 64 10.89 1.16 11.05
C ASP A 64 10.02 2.40 11.32
N CYS A 65 8.80 2.19 11.81
CA CYS A 65 7.78 3.25 11.92
C CYS A 65 8.04 4.34 12.95
N ASP A 66 9.05 4.20 13.80
CA ASP A 66 9.45 5.25 14.74
C ASP A 66 10.89 5.74 14.49
N GLY A 67 11.60 5.14 13.53
CA GLY A 67 12.99 5.46 13.23
C GLY A 67 13.99 5.01 14.30
N THR A 68 13.58 4.17 15.25
CA THR A 68 14.40 3.72 16.39
C THR A 68 14.65 2.21 16.43
N GLY A 69 14.39 1.50 15.32
CA GLY A 69 14.60 0.05 15.20
C GLY A 69 13.34 -0.77 15.44
N SER A 70 12.17 -0.21 15.19
CA SER A 70 10.89 -0.90 15.25
C SER A 70 10.84 -2.05 14.22
N PRO A 71 10.16 -3.18 14.51
CA PRO A 71 9.97 -4.27 13.54
C PRO A 71 9.38 -3.81 12.20
N LYS A 72 9.85 -4.40 11.10
CA LYS A 72 9.33 -4.14 9.75
C LYS A 72 7.91 -4.66 9.61
N ARG A 73 7.03 -3.87 9.01
CA ARG A 73 5.61 -4.22 8.97
C ARG A 73 4.86 -3.53 7.84
N TRP A 74 3.78 -4.17 7.40
CA TRP A 74 2.71 -3.49 6.68
C TRP A 74 1.79 -2.81 7.68
N VAL A 75 1.38 -1.57 7.40
CA VAL A 75 0.47 -0.80 8.25
C VAL A 75 -0.74 -0.30 7.48
N ILE A 76 -1.83 -0.06 8.21
CA ILE A 76 -2.99 0.69 7.74
C ILE A 76 -3.09 1.98 8.56
N LYS A 77 -2.92 3.14 7.92
CA LYS A 77 -2.92 4.47 8.57
C LYS A 77 -3.68 5.49 7.74
N ASN A 78 -3.97 6.66 8.31
CA ASN A 78 -4.61 7.80 7.63
C ASN A 78 -3.62 8.91 7.23
N SER A 79 -2.31 8.66 7.30
CA SER A 79 -1.27 9.51 6.75
C SER A 79 -0.65 8.84 5.53
N MET A 80 -0.30 9.67 4.54
CA MET A 80 0.39 9.20 3.34
C MET A 80 1.83 8.86 3.69
N PRO A 81 2.39 7.73 3.20
CA PRO A 81 3.80 7.43 3.39
C PRO A 81 4.68 8.38 2.56
N SER A 82 5.83 8.72 3.11
CA SER A 82 6.92 9.40 2.44
C SER A 82 7.49 8.51 1.34
N THR A 83 7.68 9.10 0.17
CA THR A 83 8.30 8.41 -0.97
C THR A 83 9.82 8.55 -1.00
N THR A 84 10.40 9.27 -0.03
CA THR A 84 11.85 9.55 0.03
C THR A 84 12.51 9.12 1.34
N ALA A 85 11.75 8.93 2.41
CA ALA A 85 12.28 8.43 3.68
C ALA A 85 12.54 6.92 3.62
N ALA A 86 13.60 6.46 4.29
CA ALA A 86 13.90 5.03 4.41
C ALA A 86 13.11 4.36 5.55
N ASN A 87 12.82 5.12 6.60
CA ASN A 87 12.18 4.74 7.86
C ASN A 87 11.28 5.90 8.32
N ASP A 88 10.43 5.68 9.32
CA ASP A 88 9.47 6.67 9.85
C ASP A 88 8.72 7.35 8.70
N LEU A 89 8.02 6.52 7.92
CA LEU A 89 7.54 6.96 6.61
C LEU A 89 6.50 8.07 6.73
N ASP A 90 5.87 8.27 7.89
CA ASP A 90 4.93 9.38 8.10
C ASP A 90 5.49 10.52 8.96
N GLY A 91 6.71 10.37 9.49
CA GLY A 91 7.49 11.45 10.07
C GLY A 91 7.01 11.93 11.44
N ASP A 92 6.25 11.11 12.17
CA ASP A 92 5.76 11.45 13.51
C ASP A 92 6.62 10.85 14.64
N GLY A 93 7.60 10.00 14.30
CA GLY A 93 8.51 9.36 15.24
C GLY A 93 7.81 8.35 16.17
N VAL A 94 6.60 7.90 15.85
CA VAL A 94 5.85 6.92 16.64
C VAL A 94 5.11 5.90 15.77
N CYS A 95 5.09 4.66 16.24
CA CYS A 95 4.33 3.59 15.59
C CYS A 95 2.82 3.67 15.88
N SER A 96 2.13 4.63 15.25
CA SER A 96 0.68 4.85 15.34
C SER A 96 -0.03 4.42 14.05
N TYR A 97 -0.92 3.43 14.12
CA TYR A 97 -1.67 2.90 12.97
C TYR A 97 -2.96 2.21 13.43
N PHE A 98 -3.91 1.99 12.51
CA PHE A 98 -5.15 1.25 12.80
C PHE A 98 -4.90 -0.26 12.87
N ALA A 99 -4.03 -0.77 12.00
CA ALA A 99 -3.65 -2.17 11.97
C ALA A 99 -2.23 -2.36 11.46
N ARG A 100 -1.60 -3.47 11.84
CA ARG A 100 -0.28 -3.89 11.36
C ARG A 100 -0.19 -5.38 11.09
N PHE A 101 0.72 -5.74 10.20
CA PHE A 101 1.16 -7.09 9.92
C PHE A 101 2.69 -7.09 9.82
N ASP A 102 3.35 -7.71 10.80
CA ASP A 102 4.81 -7.79 10.84
C ASP A 102 5.30 -8.72 9.72
N SER A 103 6.25 -8.25 8.91
CA SER A 103 6.72 -8.95 7.72
C SER A 103 8.12 -8.46 7.33
N GLU A 104 8.98 -9.39 6.93
CA GLU A 104 10.26 -9.06 6.28
C GLU A 104 10.11 -8.84 4.77
N VAL A 105 8.93 -9.15 4.21
CA VAL A 105 8.62 -9.07 2.79
C VAL A 105 7.88 -7.78 2.48
N SER A 106 8.49 -6.94 1.62
CA SER A 106 7.99 -5.63 1.21
C SER A 106 7.53 -5.55 -0.25
N SER A 107 7.78 -6.60 -1.05
CA SER A 107 7.50 -6.59 -2.49
C SER A 107 6.01 -6.52 -2.85
N SER A 108 5.14 -6.92 -1.92
CA SER A 108 3.68 -6.90 -2.05
C SER A 108 3.01 -6.96 -0.68
N ALA A 109 1.86 -6.29 -0.54
CA ALA A 109 1.03 -6.44 0.66
C ALA A 109 0.61 -7.92 0.86
N PRO A 110 0.36 -8.37 2.10
CA PRO A 110 0.04 -9.77 2.38
C PRO A 110 -1.39 -10.11 1.92
N THR A 111 -1.53 -10.46 0.65
CA THR A 111 -2.79 -10.89 0.02
C THR A 111 -3.33 -12.18 0.64
N GLY A 112 -4.62 -12.41 0.50
CA GLY A 112 -5.33 -13.51 1.15
C GLY A 112 -5.72 -13.17 2.60
N THR A 113 -6.23 -14.16 3.32
CA THR A 113 -6.64 -14.01 4.72
C THR A 113 -5.46 -14.25 5.65
N ASN A 114 -5.07 -13.22 6.40
CA ASN A 114 -3.96 -13.26 7.35
C ASN A 114 -4.40 -12.69 8.70
N THR A 115 -3.68 -13.04 9.77
CA THR A 115 -3.92 -12.47 11.10
C THR A 115 -3.15 -11.15 11.25
N TRP A 116 -3.89 -10.06 11.36
CA TRP A 116 -3.35 -8.72 11.62
C TRP A 116 -3.56 -8.34 13.07
N ARG A 117 -2.67 -7.52 13.64
CA ARG A 117 -2.95 -6.80 14.88
C ARG A 117 -3.70 -5.52 14.53
N MET A 118 -4.93 -5.38 14.99
CA MET A 118 -5.78 -4.20 14.76
C MET A 118 -6.25 -3.60 16.08
N PHE A 119 -6.29 -2.27 16.17
CA PHE A 119 -6.79 -1.57 17.34
C PHE A 119 -8.32 -1.47 17.29
N CYS A 120 -9.00 -2.28 18.10
CA CYS A 120 -10.45 -2.46 18.07
C CYS A 120 -11.08 -2.02 19.39
N GLY A 121 -11.80 -0.90 19.37
CA GLY A 121 -12.62 -0.47 20.51
C GLY A 121 -11.85 -0.26 21.82
N GLY A 122 -10.60 0.19 21.75
CA GLY A 122 -9.76 0.48 22.93
C GLY A 122 -8.65 -0.55 23.22
N SER A 123 -8.59 -1.66 22.48
CA SER A 123 -7.54 -2.66 22.66
C SER A 123 -7.02 -3.23 21.34
N TRP A 124 -5.78 -3.71 21.34
CA TRP A 124 -5.23 -4.43 20.20
C TRP A 124 -5.76 -5.88 20.17
N GLN A 125 -6.22 -6.33 19.01
CA GLN A 125 -6.81 -7.65 18.79
C GLN A 125 -6.21 -8.33 17.56
N ASP A 126 -6.21 -9.66 17.56
CA ASP A 126 -5.88 -10.48 16.40
C ASP A 126 -7.13 -10.55 15.53
N VAL A 127 -7.02 -10.04 14.31
CA VAL A 127 -8.15 -9.93 13.38
C VAL A 127 -7.76 -10.61 12.08
N ALA A 128 -8.60 -11.55 11.63
CA ALA A 128 -8.47 -12.14 10.31
C ALA A 128 -8.89 -11.10 9.26
N ILE A 129 -7.91 -10.53 8.56
CA ILE A 129 -8.13 -9.58 7.46
C ILE A 129 -7.81 -10.27 6.16
N THR A 130 -8.70 -10.12 5.19
CA THR A 130 -8.48 -10.55 3.81
C THR A 130 -8.13 -9.34 2.95
N LEU A 131 -7.01 -9.41 2.25
CA LEU A 131 -6.68 -8.51 1.13
C LEU A 131 -6.83 -9.30 -0.18
N ALA A 132 -7.94 -9.10 -0.89
CA ALA A 132 -8.17 -9.74 -2.18
C ALA A 132 -7.66 -8.84 -3.32
N ALA A 133 -6.78 -9.37 -4.16
CA ALA A 133 -6.16 -8.70 -5.30
C ALA A 133 -6.84 -9.08 -6.63
#